data_AF-A0A836JLX5-F1
#
_entry.id   AF-A0A836JLX5-F1
#
_cell.length_a   1.000
_cell.length_b   1.000
_cell.length_c   1.000
_cell.angle_alpha   90.00
_cell.angle_beta   90.00
_cell.angle_gamma   90.00
#
_symmetry.space_group_name_H-M   'P 1'
#
loop_
_entity.id
_entity.type
_entity.pdbx_description
1 polymer ?
#
loop_
_entity_poly.entity_id
_entity_poly.type
_entity_poly.pdbx_seq_one_letter_code
_entity_poly.pdbx_strand_id
1 'polypeptide(L)'
;MLRQITYTVKYWFREFRGGRNSTTDEVRSGRPSDAVTEDNVKKIHEMVLADRKVKVRELADATKISTERTRHILGRKKNFFIPKEVTFHPT
;
A
#
# COMPACT_ATOMS: atom_id res chain seq x y z
N MET A 1 -8.46 5.81 32.63
CA MET A 1 -9.04 5.55 31.29
C MET A 1 -9.93 6.68 30.75
N LEU A 2 -10.52 7.56 31.58
CA LEU A 2 -11.41 8.66 31.10
C LEU A 2 -10.70 9.85 30.41
N ARG A 3 -9.38 9.99 30.55
CA ARG A 3 -8.62 11.12 29.98
C ARG A 3 -8.51 11.08 28.45
N GLN A 4 -8.52 9.90 27.83
CA GLN A 4 -8.37 9.78 26.37
C GLN A 4 -9.67 10.14 25.62
N ILE A 5 -10.84 9.73 26.14
CA ILE A 5 -12.13 10.02 25.50
C ILE A 5 -12.37 11.54 25.38
N THR A 6 -12.05 12.29 26.44
CA THR A 6 -12.22 13.74 26.43
C THR A 6 -11.21 14.46 25.52
N TYR A 7 -9.99 13.94 25.35
CA TYR A 7 -9.03 14.50 24.40
C TYR A 7 -9.50 14.35 22.96
N THR A 8 -9.89 13.15 22.55
CA THR A 8 -10.33 12.85 21.18
C THR A 8 -11.57 13.66 20.79
N VAL A 9 -12.56 13.77 21.69
CA VAL A 9 -13.78 14.56 21.44
C VAL A 9 -13.45 16.06 21.30
N LYS A 10 -12.60 16.61 22.18
CA LYS A 10 -12.19 18.02 22.11
C LYS A 10 -11.37 18.32 20.85
N TYR A 11 -10.52 17.40 20.42
CA TYR A 11 -9.73 17.52 19.19
C TYR A 11 -10.64 17.62 17.96
N TRP A 12 -11.52 16.63 17.74
CA TRP A 12 -12.40 16.62 16.57
C TRP A 12 -13.38 17.80 16.54
N PHE A 13 -13.90 18.20 17.70
CA PHE A 13 -14.74 19.40 17.80
C PHE A 13 -14.01 20.66 17.30
N ARG A 14 -12.72 20.82 17.61
CA ARG A 14 -11.91 21.94 17.12
C ARG A 14 -11.64 21.84 15.62
N GLU A 15 -11.27 20.67 15.12
CA GLU A 15 -10.97 20.47 13.69
C GLU A 15 -12.20 20.74 12.81
N PHE A 16 -13.38 20.27 13.21
CA PHE A 16 -14.63 20.56 12.48
C PHE A 16 -15.01 22.04 12.54
N ARG A 17 -14.85 22.68 13.70
CA ARG A 17 -15.01 24.15 13.83
C ARG A 17 -14.02 24.93 12.96
N GLY A 18 -12.84 24.38 12.72
CA GLY A 18 -11.80 24.93 11.84
C GLY A 18 -12.05 24.70 10.35
N GLY A 19 -13.18 24.08 9.96
CA GLY A 19 -13.56 23.90 8.55
C GLY A 19 -13.14 22.57 7.94
N ARG A 20 -12.53 21.64 8.70
CA ARG A 20 -12.37 20.26 8.25
C ARG A 20 -13.76 19.65 8.05
N ASN A 21 -14.01 19.00 6.91
CA ASN A 21 -15.27 18.31 6.62
C ASN A 21 -15.11 16.79 6.43
N SER A 22 -13.88 16.28 6.51
CA SER A 22 -13.56 14.87 6.33
C SER A 22 -13.18 14.21 7.66
N THR A 23 -13.76 13.04 7.90
CA THR A 23 -13.43 12.12 8.99
C THR A 23 -12.30 11.16 8.63
N THR A 24 -11.81 11.22 7.39
CA THR A 24 -10.69 10.36 6.96
C THR A 24 -9.44 10.71 7.75
N ASP A 25 -8.73 9.67 8.18
CA ASP A 25 -7.41 9.81 8.79
C ASP A 25 -6.48 10.58 7.85
N GLU A 26 -5.68 11.48 8.42
CA GLU A 26 -4.58 12.08 7.66
C GLU A 26 -3.57 11.01 7.26
N VAL A 27 -2.75 11.32 6.27
CA VAL A 27 -1.64 10.46 5.88
C VAL A 27 -0.76 10.25 7.11
N ARG A 28 -0.85 9.05 7.71
CA ARG A 28 -0.05 8.70 8.87
C ARG A 28 1.41 8.61 8.45
N SER A 29 2.28 9.30 9.18
CA SER A 29 3.72 9.09 9.10
C SER A 29 4.06 7.71 9.68
N GLY A 30 3.97 6.68 8.84
CA GLY A 30 4.58 5.39 9.10
C GLY A 30 5.97 5.37 8.46
N ARG A 31 6.94 4.66 9.06
CA ARG A 31 8.25 4.43 8.44
C ARG A 31 8.03 3.78 7.07
N PRO A 32 8.41 4.41 5.95
CA PRO A 32 8.54 3.69 4.69
C PRO A 32 9.57 2.61 4.96
N SER A 33 9.24 1.34 4.73
CA SER A 33 10.29 0.32 4.82
C SER A 33 11.36 0.70 3.79
N ASP A 34 12.63 0.71 4.19
CA ASP A 34 13.76 1.06 3.30
C ASP A 34 13.77 0.22 2.00
N ALA A 35 13.08 -0.93 2.00
CA ALA A 35 12.89 -1.79 0.84
C ALA A 35 11.79 -1.35 -0.17
N VAL A 36 10.82 -0.52 0.22
CA VAL A 36 9.70 -0.07 -0.64
C VAL A 36 9.97 1.36 -1.11
N THR A 37 11.11 1.53 -1.78
CA THR A 37 11.41 2.73 -2.56
C THR A 37 10.68 2.66 -3.90
N GLU A 38 10.46 3.82 -4.53
CA GLU A 38 9.83 3.87 -5.86
C GLU A 38 10.62 3.09 -6.91
N ASP A 39 11.95 3.13 -6.86
CA ASP A 39 12.83 2.39 -7.75
C ASP A 39 12.64 0.88 -7.65
N ASN A 40 12.59 0.36 -6.42
CA ASN A 40 12.36 -1.06 -6.15
C ASN A 40 10.97 -1.51 -6.61
N VAL A 41 9.96 -0.65 -6.39
CA VAL A 41 8.60 -0.89 -6.86
C VAL A 41 8.56 -0.93 -8.40
N LYS A 42 9.17 0.04 -9.06
CA LYS A 42 9.24 0.13 -10.53
C LYS A 42 9.93 -1.10 -11.12
N LYS A 43 11.10 -1.48 -10.59
CA LYS A 43 11.86 -2.64 -11.06
C LYS A 43 11.09 -3.95 -10.91
N ILE A 44 10.42 -4.18 -9.77
CA ILE A 44 9.58 -5.37 -9.58
C ILE A 44 8.44 -5.40 -10.60
N HIS A 45 7.81 -4.25 -10.87
CA HIS A 45 6.74 -4.16 -11.85
C HIS A 45 7.23 -4.45 -13.27
N GLU A 46 8.36 -3.89 -13.69
CA GLU A 46 8.95 -4.15 -15.01
C GLU A 46 9.27 -5.63 -15.21
N MET A 47 9.83 -6.30 -14.19
CA MET A 47 10.13 -7.73 -14.25
C MET A 47 8.86 -8.58 -14.40
N VAL A 48 7.78 -8.25 -13.69
CA VAL A 48 6.49 -8.95 -13.81
C VAL A 48 5.81 -8.69 -15.14
N LEU A 49 5.97 -7.49 -15.71
CA LEU A 49 5.46 -7.15 -17.04
C LEU A 49 6.22 -7.89 -18.15
N ALA A 50 7.54 -8.06 -17.98
CA ALA A 50 8.37 -8.81 -18.92
C ALA A 50 8.07 -10.32 -18.89
N ASP A 51 7.84 -10.89 -17.70
CA ASP A 51 7.41 -12.27 -17.54
C ASP A 51 6.36 -12.43 -16.45
N ARG A 52 5.12 -12.70 -16.86
CA ARG A 52 3.99 -12.91 -15.94
C ARG A 52 4.14 -14.18 -15.08
N LYS A 53 5.02 -15.13 -15.45
CA LYS A 53 5.25 -16.40 -14.72
C LYS A 53 6.41 -16.32 -13.74
N VAL A 54 7.09 -15.18 -13.61
CA VAL A 54 8.23 -15.00 -12.69
C VAL A 54 7.82 -15.28 -11.23
N LYS A 55 8.67 -16.02 -10.51
CA LYS A 55 8.39 -16.37 -9.10
C LYS A 55 8.78 -15.22 -8.18
N VAL A 56 8.05 -15.07 -7.08
CA VAL A 56 8.35 -14.08 -6.02
C VAL A 56 9.79 -14.19 -5.50
N ARG A 57 10.32 -15.42 -5.41
CA ARG A 57 11.71 -15.66 -4.98
C ARG A 57 12.72 -15.06 -5.97
N GLU A 58 12.51 -15.27 -7.26
CA GLU A 58 13.38 -14.73 -8.32
C GLU A 58 13.37 -13.20 -8.32
N LEU A 59 12.19 -12.59 -8.13
CA LEU A 59 12.05 -11.14 -7.97
C LEU A 59 12.81 -10.62 -6.74
N ALA A 60 12.68 -11.29 -5.59
CA ALA A 60 13.39 -10.96 -4.37
C ALA A 60 14.92 -11.03 -4.55
N ASP A 61 15.40 -12.09 -5.19
CA ASP A 61 16.83 -12.32 -5.41
C ASP A 61 17.45 -11.28 -6.36
N ALA A 62 16.71 -10.88 -7.40
CA ALA A 62 17.13 -9.88 -8.39
C ALA A 62 17.08 -8.44 -7.88
N THR A 63 16.18 -8.16 -6.93
CA THR A 63 16.01 -6.81 -6.35
C THR A 63 16.70 -6.64 -5.00
N LYS A 64 17.22 -7.74 -4.42
CA LYS A 64 17.80 -7.78 -3.06
C LYS A 64 16.81 -7.31 -1.99
N ILE A 65 15.52 -7.58 -2.23
CA ILE A 65 14.42 -7.28 -1.32
C ILE A 65 13.92 -8.59 -0.73
N SER A 66 13.49 -8.59 0.53
CA SER A 66 12.95 -9.82 1.13
C SER A 66 11.67 -10.27 0.41
N THR A 67 11.46 -11.58 0.33
CA THR A 67 10.28 -12.17 -0.32
C THR A 67 8.95 -11.66 0.25
N GLU A 68 8.94 -11.30 1.54
CA GLU A 68 7.80 -10.69 2.21
C GLU A 68 7.51 -9.28 1.69
N ARG A 69 8.55 -8.44 1.55
CA ARG A 69 8.38 -7.09 1.00
C ARG A 69 8.04 -7.14 -0.49
N THR A 70 8.59 -8.08 -1.25
CA THR A 70 8.19 -8.33 -2.64
C THR A 70 6.72 -8.70 -2.74
N ARG A 71 6.22 -9.61 -1.89
CA ARG A 71 4.77 -9.92 -1.79
C ARG A 71 3.94 -8.70 -1.41
N HIS A 72 4.42 -7.89 -0.47
CA HIS A 72 3.75 -6.66 -0.06
C HIS A 72 3.67 -5.63 -1.20
N ILE A 73 4.72 -5.49 -2.02
CA ILE A 73 4.71 -4.62 -3.21
C ILE A 73 3.71 -5.13 -4.25
N LEU A 74 3.73 -6.44 -4.54
CA LEU A 74 2.80 -7.07 -5.48
C LEU A 74 1.34 -6.97 -5.01
N GLY A 75 1.09 -7.13 -3.71
CA GLY A 75 -0.24 -7.07 -3.12
C GLY A 75 -0.83 -5.67 -3.00
N ARG A 76 0.00 -4.61 -3.06
CA ARG A 76 -0.45 -3.22 -2.87
C ARG A 76 -1.21 -2.61 -4.05
N LYS A 77 -1.14 -3.19 -5.26
CA LYS A 77 -1.84 -2.64 -6.44
C LYS A 77 -2.84 -3.65 -7.03
N LYS A 78 -4.09 -3.60 -6.55
CA LYS A 78 -5.25 -4.16 -7.27
C LYS A 78 -5.67 -3.32 -8.50
N ASN A 79 -5.12 -2.11 -8.69
CA ASN A 79 -5.72 -1.11 -9.60
C ASN A 79 -4.77 -0.53 -10.67
N PHE A 80 -3.71 -1.21 -11.12
CA PHE A 80 -2.90 -0.68 -12.24
C PHE A 80 -2.66 -1.67 -13.41
N PHE A 81 -3.05 -2.94 -13.29
CA PHE A 81 -2.91 -3.91 -14.38
C PHE A 81 -3.97 -5.01 -14.30
N ILE A 82 -5.24 -4.64 -14.49
CA ILE A 82 -6.25 -5.58 -15.00
C ILE A 82 -6.64 -5.06 -16.39
N PRO A 83 -6.08 -5.62 -17.48
CA PRO A 83 -6.72 -5.54 -18.78
C PRO A 83 -8.12 -6.15 -18.63
N LYS A 84 -9.16 -5.49 -19.15
CA LYS A 84 -10.58 -5.86 -19.02
C LYS A 84 -10.98 -7.22 -19.62
N GLU A 85 -10.04 -8.12 -19.90
CA GLU A 85 -10.27 -9.37 -20.62
C GLU A 85 -10.16 -10.66 -19.79
N VAL A 86 -9.84 -10.57 -18.49
CA VAL A 86 -9.79 -11.77 -17.64
C VAL A 86 -10.89 -11.69 -16.58
N THR A 87 -12.14 -11.82 -17.03
CA THR A 87 -13.26 -12.16 -16.16
C THR A 87 -13.16 -13.63 -15.78
N PHE A 88 -12.70 -13.93 -14.57
CA PHE A 88 -12.91 -15.24 -13.98
C PHE A 88 -14.41 -15.37 -13.64
N HIS A 89 -15.10 -16.28 -14.31
CA HIS A 89 -16.42 -16.73 -13.88
C HIS A 89 -16.24 -17.76 -12.77
N PRO A 90 -16.80 -17.54 -11.57
CA PRO A 90 -16.82 -18.56 -10.54
C PRO A 90 -17.87 -19.62 -10.92
N THR A 91 -17.46 -20.88 -10.88
CA THR A 91 -18.38 -22.04 -10.79
C THR A 91 -19.03 -22.08 -9.42
#